data_AF-A0A7J6N1R0-F1
#
_entry.id   AF-A0A7J6N1R0-F1
#
_cell.length_a   1.000
_cell.length_b   1.000
_cell.length_c   1.000
_cell.angle_alpha   90.00
_cell.angle_beta   90.00
_cell.angle_gamma   90.00
#
_symmetry.space_group_name_H-M   'P 1'
#
loop_
_entity.id
_entity.type
_entity.pdbx_description
1 polymer ?
#
loop_
_entity_poly.entity_id
_entity_poly.type
_entity_poly.pdbx_seq_one_letter_code
_entity_poly.pdbx_strand_id
1 'polypeptide(L)'
;MLGSSGRPRKSNMLCRWCHLPLSAREFNMHTEDGTRYGRCPKAPAPDPVAEQAKVYAKERVKSLVAEDARGKGRRCSTCLLPMTARIKDVETGEYLAGHERFYDAQKHTVWYCPVGQNLDPVTLGNLKNLKASRRREQQIKKNEHKRMKYKENNDATE
;
A
#
# COMPACT_ATOMS: atom_id res chain seq x y z
N MET A 1 -10.02 -41.73 21.10
CA MET A 1 -9.64 -40.30 21.21
C MET A 1 -8.15 -40.24 21.53
N LEU A 2 -7.32 -39.85 20.57
CA LEU A 2 -5.87 -39.65 20.79
C LEU A 2 -5.58 -38.19 20.46
N GLY A 3 -5.27 -37.43 21.51
CA GLY A 3 -4.94 -36.01 21.42
C GLY A 3 -3.59 -35.82 20.74
N SER A 4 -3.62 -35.32 19.50
CA SER A 4 -2.45 -34.81 18.81
C SER A 4 -1.91 -33.60 19.58
N SER A 5 -0.91 -33.81 20.43
CA SER A 5 -0.08 -32.75 21.01
C SER A 5 0.77 -32.13 19.90
N GLY A 6 0.13 -31.26 19.12
CA GLY A 6 0.80 -30.47 18.09
C GLY A 6 1.86 -29.60 18.74
N ARG A 7 3.13 -30.00 18.65
CA ARG A 7 4.27 -29.12 18.97
C ARG A 7 4.02 -27.78 18.29
N PRO A 8 4.06 -26.64 18.99
CA PRO A 8 3.88 -25.35 18.35
C PRO A 8 4.95 -25.23 17.27
N ARG A 9 4.53 -25.18 16.00
CA ARG A 9 5.45 -24.98 14.88
C ARG A 9 6.19 -23.68 15.16
N LYS A 10 7.48 -23.77 15.51
CA LYS A 10 8.36 -22.60 15.68
C LYS A 10 8.23 -21.78 14.40
N SER A 11 7.61 -20.61 14.50
CA SER A 11 7.49 -19.73 13.36
C SER A 11 8.87 -19.10 13.14
N ASN A 12 9.43 -19.18 11.93
CA ASN A 12 10.67 -18.46 11.57
C ASN A 12 10.39 -16.96 11.38
N MET A 13 9.50 -16.40 12.20
CA MET A 13 9.05 -15.03 12.11
C MET A 13 9.66 -14.24 13.25
N LEU A 14 10.24 -13.09 12.92
CA LEU A 14 10.82 -12.16 13.89
C LEU A 14 9.91 -10.96 14.10
N CYS A 15 9.92 -10.37 15.29
CA CYS A 15 9.29 -9.08 15.48
C CYS A 15 10.07 -8.01 14.72
N ARG A 16 9.40 -7.17 13.94
CA ARG A 16 10.06 -6.06 13.21
C ARG A 16 10.77 -5.06 14.13
N TRP A 17 10.30 -4.89 15.37
CA TRP A 17 10.77 -3.83 16.27
C TRP A 17 11.84 -4.31 17.24
N CYS A 18 11.66 -5.49 17.84
CA CYS A 18 12.62 -6.02 18.80
C CYS A 18 13.47 -7.18 18.27
N HIS A 19 13.26 -7.60 17.02
CA HIS A 19 13.95 -8.71 16.36
C HIS A 19 13.89 -10.06 17.10
N LEU A 20 13.00 -10.20 18.09
CA LEU A 20 12.81 -11.45 18.82
C LEU A 20 11.89 -12.43 18.07
N PRO A 21 12.08 -13.75 18.22
CA PRO A 21 11.22 -14.76 17.61
C PRO A 21 9.77 -14.65 18.10
N LEU A 22 8.82 -14.82 17.19
CA LEU A 22 7.39 -14.82 17.49
C LEU A 22 6.84 -16.24 17.61
N SER A 23 5.99 -16.46 18.61
CA SER A 23 5.32 -17.74 18.85
C SER A 23 4.08 -17.94 17.95
N ALA A 24 3.51 -16.87 17.40
CA ALA A 24 2.27 -16.90 16.63
C ALA A 24 2.34 -16.13 15.29
N ARG A 25 1.54 -16.57 14.31
CA ARG A 25 1.45 -16.00 12.95
C ARG A 25 0.47 -14.82 12.90
N GLU A 26 0.80 -13.70 13.53
CA GLU A 26 -0.14 -12.56 13.52
C GLU A 26 0.10 -11.54 12.41
N PHE A 27 1.21 -11.59 11.68
CA PHE A 27 1.42 -10.71 10.51
C PHE A 27 2.49 -11.31 9.57
N ASN A 28 2.28 -11.31 8.25
CA ASN A 28 3.32 -11.69 7.28
C ASN A 28 3.76 -10.46 6.49
N MET A 29 4.82 -9.79 6.94
CA MET A 29 5.55 -8.86 6.09
C MET A 29 6.84 -9.53 5.64
N HIS A 30 7.05 -9.60 4.32
CA HIS A 30 8.26 -10.18 3.72
C HIS A 30 9.19 -9.06 3.26
N THR A 31 10.48 -9.21 3.55
CA THR A 31 11.56 -8.41 2.95
C THR A 31 12.21 -9.16 1.79
N GLU A 32 12.97 -8.46 0.95
CA GLU A 32 13.61 -9.01 -0.25
C GLU A 32 14.68 -10.09 0.05
N ASP A 33 15.26 -10.03 1.25
CA ASP A 33 16.19 -11.03 1.81
C ASP A 33 15.48 -12.34 2.25
N GLY A 34 14.16 -12.44 2.10
CA GLY A 34 13.36 -13.60 2.51
C GLY A 34 12.96 -13.62 3.99
N THR A 35 13.40 -12.64 4.78
CA THR A 35 13.06 -12.57 6.21
C THR A 35 11.56 -12.30 6.41
N ARG A 36 10.95 -13.00 7.38
CA ARG A 36 9.53 -12.89 7.71
C ARG A 36 9.36 -12.12 9.02
N TYR A 37 8.64 -11.01 8.95
CA TYR A 37 8.38 -10.18 10.12
C TYR A 37 6.91 -10.21 10.56
N GLY A 38 6.72 -10.20 11.88
CA GLY A 38 5.44 -10.00 12.57
C GLY A 38 5.54 -8.92 13.66
N ARG A 39 4.52 -8.85 14.54
CA ARG A 39 4.42 -7.88 15.63
C ARG A 39 4.37 -8.60 16.98
N CYS A 40 5.22 -8.21 17.94
CA CYS A 40 5.16 -8.71 19.32
C CYS A 40 4.34 -7.77 20.22
N PRO A 41 3.92 -8.20 21.43
CA PRO A 41 3.22 -7.34 22.39
C PRO A 41 4.01 -6.10 22.84
N LYS A 42 5.35 -6.15 22.78
CA LYS A 42 6.24 -5.01 23.11
C LYS A 42 6.41 -4.01 21.96
N ALA A 43 5.85 -4.29 20.78
CA ALA A 43 5.92 -3.37 19.66
C ALA A 43 5.14 -2.09 19.97
N PRO A 44 5.56 -0.93 19.44
CA PRO A 44 4.81 0.31 19.59
C PRO A 44 3.35 0.11 19.17
N ALA A 45 2.43 0.74 19.90
CA ALA A 45 1.01 0.70 19.61
C ALA A 45 0.78 1.07 18.13
N PRO A 46 -0.15 0.39 17.44
CA PRO A 46 -0.50 0.80 16.09
C PRO A 46 -1.03 2.23 16.11
N ASP A 47 -0.77 2.97 15.04
CA ASP A 47 -1.25 4.34 14.89
C ASP A 47 -2.79 4.37 15.06
N PRO A 48 -3.33 5.14 16.02
CA PRO A 48 -4.76 5.19 16.29
C PRO A 48 -5.58 5.59 15.06
N VAL A 49 -5.04 6.47 14.20
CA VAL A 49 -5.71 6.86 12.94
C VAL A 49 -5.80 5.67 11.99
N ALA A 50 -4.72 4.90 11.89
CA ALA A 50 -4.69 3.69 11.05
C ALA A 50 -5.63 2.59 11.57
N GLU A 51 -5.78 2.43 12.89
CA GLU A 51 -6.73 1.48 13.48
C GLU A 51 -8.18 1.93 13.30
N GLN A 52 -8.49 3.20 13.52
CA GLN A 52 -9.83 3.74 13.25
C GLN A 52 -10.22 3.53 11.78
N ALA A 53 -9.29 3.78 10.86
CA ALA A 53 -9.50 3.54 9.44
C ALA A 53 -9.77 2.06 9.11
N LYS A 54 -9.13 1.11 9.82
CA LYS A 54 -9.40 -0.33 9.65
C LYS A 54 -10.78 -0.71 10.16
N VAL A 55 -11.16 -0.21 11.34
CA VAL A 55 -12.49 -0.47 11.93
C VAL A 55 -13.58 0.07 11.01
N TYR A 56 -13.43 1.32 10.57
CA TYR A 56 -14.35 1.95 9.62
C TYR A 56 -14.40 1.18 8.29
N ALA A 57 -13.24 0.80 7.74
CA ALA A 57 -13.20 0.02 6.51
C ALA A 57 -13.91 -1.33 6.65
N LYS A 58 -13.74 -2.02 7.77
CA LYS A 58 -14.36 -3.34 8.00
C LYS A 58 -15.88 -3.28 7.95
N GLU A 59 -16.46 -2.22 8.50
CA GLU A 59 -17.91 -1.99 8.41
C GLU A 59 -18.32 -1.58 7.01
N ARG A 60 -17.62 -0.60 6.41
CA ARG A 60 -17.96 -0.08 5.08
C ARG A 60 -17.83 -1.13 3.97
N VAL A 61 -16.88 -2.07 4.05
CA VAL A 61 -16.72 -3.13 3.04
C VAL A 61 -17.99 -3.97 2.86
N LYS A 62 -18.86 -4.06 3.88
CA LYS A 62 -20.12 -4.83 3.80
C LYS A 62 -21.09 -4.28 2.75
N SER A 63 -21.03 -2.99 2.44
CA SER A 63 -21.86 -2.33 1.42
C SER A 63 -21.13 -2.16 0.08
N LEU A 64 -19.98 -2.81 -0.12
CA LEU A 64 -19.16 -2.65 -1.32
C LEU A 64 -19.02 -3.96 -2.10
N VAL A 65 -19.00 -3.84 -3.43
CA VAL A 65 -18.67 -4.93 -4.35
C VAL A 65 -17.34 -4.63 -5.04
N ALA A 66 -16.42 -5.60 -4.96
CA ALA A 66 -15.16 -5.54 -5.69
C ALA A 66 -15.29 -6.29 -7.02
N GLU A 67 -15.34 -5.52 -8.12
CA GLU A 67 -15.38 -6.02 -9.49
C GLU A 67 -13.95 -6.21 -10.04
N ASP A 68 -13.81 -7.12 -11.01
CA ASP A 68 -12.54 -7.42 -11.69
C ASP A 68 -11.40 -7.88 -10.75
N ALA A 69 -11.74 -8.62 -9.69
CA ALA A 69 -10.76 -9.29 -8.83
C ALA A 69 -10.09 -10.49 -9.54
N ARG A 70 -9.49 -10.28 -10.72
CA ARG A 70 -8.71 -11.31 -11.41
C ARG A 70 -7.37 -11.52 -10.69
N GLY A 71 -7.29 -12.56 -9.86
CA GLY A 71 -6.04 -13.18 -9.43
C GLY A 71 -5.48 -12.83 -8.04
N LYS A 72 -4.35 -13.45 -7.71
CA LYS A 72 -3.57 -13.38 -6.45
C LYS A 72 -2.92 -12.00 -6.22
N GLY A 73 -3.65 -10.92 -6.46
CA GLY A 73 -3.16 -9.55 -6.28
C GLY A 73 -2.94 -9.19 -4.82
N ARG A 74 -2.09 -8.17 -4.57
CA ARG A 74 -1.90 -7.61 -3.22
C ARG A 74 -3.23 -7.06 -2.70
N ARG A 75 -3.55 -7.38 -1.45
CA ARG A 75 -4.71 -6.84 -0.74
C ARG A 75 -4.33 -5.59 0.04
N CYS A 76 -5.26 -4.66 0.17
CA CYS A 76 -5.08 -3.49 1.02
C CYS A 76 -4.97 -3.93 2.49
N SER A 77 -4.00 -3.40 3.23
CA SER A 77 -3.86 -3.67 4.67
C SER A 77 -4.95 -3.04 5.53
N THR A 78 -5.72 -2.10 4.98
CA THR A 78 -6.80 -1.39 5.68
C THR A 78 -8.16 -2.05 5.43
N CYS A 79 -8.58 -2.20 4.17
CA CYS A 79 -9.90 -2.74 3.83
C CYS A 79 -9.89 -4.21 3.35
N LEU A 80 -8.73 -4.84 3.21
CA LEU A 80 -8.54 -6.22 2.74
C LEU A 80 -9.06 -6.54 1.33
N LEU A 81 -9.61 -5.55 0.61
CA LEU A 81 -9.97 -5.67 -0.81
C LEU A 81 -8.71 -5.69 -1.69
N PRO A 82 -8.77 -6.29 -2.90
CA PRO A 82 -7.66 -6.25 -3.84
C PRO A 82 -7.31 -4.81 -4.23
N MET A 83 -6.02 -4.46 -4.24
CA MET A 83 -5.58 -3.09 -4.53
C MET A 83 -5.95 -2.63 -5.95
N THR A 84 -6.08 -3.56 -6.89
CA THR A 84 -6.39 -3.28 -8.31
C THR A 84 -7.86 -3.45 -8.66
N ALA A 85 -8.72 -3.81 -7.69
CA ALA A 85 -10.14 -4.01 -7.95
C ALA A 85 -10.84 -2.67 -8.21
N ARG A 86 -11.86 -2.71 -9.07
CA ARG A 86 -12.84 -1.62 -9.17
C ARG A 86 -13.85 -1.82 -8.05
N ILE A 87 -14.04 -0.79 -7.23
CA ILE A 87 -14.89 -0.90 -6.04
C ILE A 87 -16.16 -0.11 -6.32
N LYS A 88 -17.30 -0.80 -6.29
CA LYS A 88 -18.62 -0.21 -6.47
C LYS A 88 -19.34 -0.18 -5.13
N ASP A 89 -19.90 0.97 -4.80
CA ASP A 89 -20.80 1.13 -3.67
C ASP A 89 -22.19 0.65 -4.06
N VAL A 90 -22.74 -0.30 -3.29
CA VAL A 90 -24.03 -0.93 -3.60
C VAL A 90 -25.19 -0.01 -3.26
N GLU A 91 -25.02 0.86 -2.26
CA GLU A 91 -26.08 1.77 -1.80
C GLU A 91 -26.26 2.92 -2.78
N THR A 92 -25.15 3.50 -3.26
CA THR A 92 -25.18 4.65 -4.18
C THR A 92 -25.09 4.24 -5.65
N GLY A 93 -24.59 3.04 -5.94
CA GLY A 93 -24.29 2.59 -7.29
C GLY A 93 -23.01 3.20 -7.89
N GLU A 94 -22.31 4.07 -7.16
CA GLU A 94 -21.13 4.79 -7.63
C GLU A 94 -19.84 3.97 -7.48
N TYR A 95 -18.85 4.26 -8.34
CA TYR A 95 -17.52 3.67 -8.20
C TYR A 95 -16.64 4.55 -7.30
N LEU A 96 -16.04 3.92 -6.29
CA LEU A 96 -15.02 4.56 -5.48
C LEU A 96 -13.72 4.72 -6.28
N ALA A 97 -12.94 5.73 -5.89
CA ALA A 97 -11.57 5.87 -6.35
C ALA A 97 -10.78 4.57 -6.09
N GLY A 98 -9.82 4.24 -6.95
CA GLY A 98 -8.93 3.10 -6.73
C GLY A 98 -7.96 3.31 -5.58
N HIS A 99 -7.38 2.22 -5.07
CA HIS A 99 -6.23 2.34 -4.17
C HIS A 99 -5.09 3.05 -4.89
N GLU A 100 -4.53 4.07 -4.24
CA GLU A 100 -3.51 4.90 -4.87
C GLU A 100 -2.21 4.85 -4.10
N ARG A 101 -1.12 4.61 -4.84
CA ARG A 101 0.25 4.69 -4.32
C ARG A 101 0.79 6.11 -4.46
N PHE A 102 1.34 6.60 -3.36
CA PHE A 102 2.07 7.86 -3.24
C PHE A 102 3.48 7.62 -2.72
N TYR A 103 4.30 8.65 -2.89
CA TYR A 103 5.63 8.74 -2.30
C TYR A 103 5.70 10.07 -1.56
N ASP A 104 5.98 10.04 -0.26
CA ASP A 104 6.12 11.26 0.53
C ASP A 104 7.38 12.05 0.17
N ALA A 105 7.65 13.14 0.89
CA ALA A 105 8.85 13.97 0.70
C ALA A 105 10.15 13.19 0.94
N GLN A 106 10.13 12.20 1.83
CA GLN A 106 11.26 11.34 2.19
C GLN A 106 11.40 10.12 1.26
N LYS A 107 10.55 10.01 0.22
CA LYS A 107 10.45 8.90 -0.73
C LYS A 107 9.96 7.59 -0.10
N HIS A 108 9.35 7.63 1.08
CA HIS A 108 8.65 6.47 1.61
C HIS A 108 7.37 6.22 0.83
N THR A 109 7.04 4.94 0.65
CA THR A 109 5.82 4.54 -0.05
C THR A 109 4.63 4.63 0.89
N VAL A 110 3.62 5.40 0.49
CA VAL A 110 2.35 5.57 1.23
C VAL A 110 1.21 5.07 0.35
N TRP A 111 0.31 4.27 0.92
CA TRP A 111 -0.87 3.76 0.22
C TRP A 111 -2.13 4.41 0.78
N TYR A 112 -2.94 4.97 -0.12
CA TYR A 112 -4.27 5.47 0.20
C TYR A 112 -5.32 4.37 -0.02
N CYS A 113 -6.16 4.18 1.00
CA CYS A 113 -7.33 3.32 0.97
C CYS A 113 -8.60 4.19 0.83
N PRO A 114 -9.35 4.08 -0.27
CA PRO A 114 -10.56 4.86 -0.52
C PRO A 114 -11.71 4.47 0.42
N VAL A 115 -11.71 3.23 0.90
CA VAL A 115 -12.75 2.68 1.78
C VAL A 115 -12.55 3.16 3.22
N GLY A 116 -11.34 2.93 3.75
CA GLY A 116 -11.00 3.27 5.13
C GLY A 116 -10.61 4.73 5.35
N GLN A 117 -10.34 5.48 4.28
CA GLN A 117 -9.89 6.87 4.33
C GLN A 117 -8.75 7.07 5.34
N ASN A 118 -7.71 6.24 5.21
CA ASN A 118 -6.62 6.13 6.17
C ASN A 118 -5.64 7.32 6.20
N LEU A 119 -5.93 8.38 5.45
CA LEU A 119 -5.13 9.59 5.38
C LEU A 119 -6.09 10.77 5.56
N ASP A 120 -5.67 11.76 6.34
CA ASP A 120 -6.43 13.00 6.45
C ASP A 120 -6.45 13.76 5.09
N PRO A 121 -7.48 14.58 4.85
CA PRO A 121 -7.64 15.28 3.57
C PRO A 121 -6.46 16.19 3.21
N VAL A 122 -5.80 16.78 4.20
CA VAL A 122 -4.68 17.71 4.01
C VAL A 122 -3.45 16.93 3.55
N THR A 123 -3.10 15.84 4.25
CA THR A 123 -2.01 14.94 3.87
C THR A 123 -2.25 14.34 2.49
N LEU A 124 -3.48 13.88 2.20
CA LEU A 124 -3.83 13.36 0.88
C LEU A 124 -3.66 14.44 -0.22
N GLY A 125 -4.11 15.67 0.04
CA GLY A 125 -3.93 16.81 -0.85
C GLY A 125 -2.46 17.09 -1.13
N ASN A 126 -1.63 17.14 -0.08
CA ASN A 126 -0.19 17.34 -0.18
C ASN A 126 0.49 16.24 -1.00
N LEU A 127 0.14 14.97 -0.78
CA LEU A 127 0.67 13.84 -1.52
C LEU A 127 0.26 13.87 -3.01
N LYS A 128 -0.98 14.28 -3.32
CA LYS A 128 -1.43 14.49 -4.71
C LYS A 128 -0.67 15.62 -5.38
N ASN A 129 -0.46 16.74 -4.70
CA ASN A 129 0.31 17.87 -5.21
C ASN A 129 1.78 17.48 -5.47
N LEU A 130 2.42 16.76 -4.54
CA LEU A 130 3.78 16.23 -4.72
C LEU A 130 3.87 15.28 -5.92
N LYS A 131 2.90 14.37 -6.06
CA LYS A 131 2.83 13.44 -7.20
C LYS A 131 2.67 14.18 -8.52
N ALA A 132 1.83 15.22 -8.56
CA ALA A 132 1.63 16.06 -9.73
C ALA A 132 2.90 16.86 -10.09
N SER A 133 3.55 17.48 -9.11
CA SER A 133 4.82 18.22 -9.30
C SER A 133 5.89 17.32 -9.90
N ARG A 134 6.10 16.13 -9.33
CA ARG A 134 7.09 15.16 -9.84
C ARG A 134 6.79 14.73 -11.27
N ARG A 135 5.52 14.53 -11.64
CA ARG A 135 5.13 14.22 -13.03
C ARG A 135 5.47 15.36 -13.98
N ARG A 136 5.24 16.62 -13.57
CA ARG A 136 5.60 17.81 -14.37
C ARG A 136 7.11 17.91 -14.55
N GLU A 137 7.90 17.77 -13.49
CA GLU A 137 9.37 17.77 -13.56
C GLU A 137 9.91 16.68 -14.48
N GLN A 138 9.38 15.46 -14.38
CA GLN A 138 9.76 14.36 -15.28
C GLN A 138 9.42 14.68 -16.73
N GLN A 139 8.30 15.34 -16.99
CA GLN A 139 7.91 15.74 -18.34
C GLN A 139 8.83 16.82 -18.90
N ILE A 140 9.21 17.81 -18.08
CA ILE A 140 10.18 18.85 -18.47
C ILE A 140 11.51 18.22 -18.86
N LYS A 141 12.07 17.34 -18.01
CA LYS A 141 13.32 16.61 -18.30
C LYS A 141 13.24 15.79 -19.57
N LYS A 142 12.10 15.11 -19.82
CA LYS A 142 11.88 14.37 -21.07
C LYS A 142 11.87 15.29 -22.28
N ASN A 143 11.24 16.46 -22.18
CA ASN A 143 11.19 17.43 -23.26
C ASN A 143 12.56 18.06 -23.53
N GLU A 144 13.34 18.38 -22.49
CA GLU A 144 14.71 18.86 -22.60
C GLU A 144 15.63 17.82 -23.26
N HIS A 145 15.55 16.57 -22.81
CA HIS A 145 16.32 15.47 -23.40
C HIS A 145 15.99 15.27 -24.89
N LYS A 146 14.71 15.35 -25.27
CA LYS A 146 14.30 15.32 -26.68
C LYS A 146 14.95 16.48 -27.46
N ARG A 147 14.89 17.72 -26.95
CA ARG A 147 15.48 18.89 -27.61
C ARG A 147 16.99 18.76 -27.81
N MET A 148 17.72 18.25 -26.82
CA MET A 148 19.15 17.99 -26.94
C MET A 148 19.44 16.97 -28.05
N LYS A 149 18.71 15.85 -28.07
CA LYS A 149 18.88 14.81 -29.08
C LYS A 149 18.57 15.31 -30.51
N TYR A 150 17.56 16.18 -30.67
CA TYR A 150 17.27 16.78 -31.97
C TYR A 150 18.39 17.70 -32.45
N LYS A 151 19.02 18.47 -31.55
CA LYS A 151 20.17 19.32 -31.90
C LYS A 151 21.38 18.47 -32.30
N GLU A 152 21.75 17.48 -31.49
CA GLU A 152 22.86 16.56 -31.78
C GLU A 152 22.70 15.86 -33.13
N ASN A 153 21.47 15.45 -33.48
CA ASN A 153 21.20 14.81 -34.76
C ASN A 153 21.32 15.78 -35.95
N ASN A 154 20.91 17.05 -35.79
CA ASN A 154 21.04 18.05 -36.84
C ASN A 154 22.52 18.44 -37.04
N ASP A 155 23.25 18.65 -35.96
CA ASP A 155 24.67 19.03 -35.98
C ASP A 155 25.56 17.89 -36.54
N ALA A 156 25.10 16.62 -36.49
CA ALA A 156 25.80 15.46 -37.08
C ALA A 156 25.50 15.24 -38.57
N THR A 157 24.54 15.96 -39.14
CA THR A 157 24.16 15.89 -40.56
C THR A 157 24.66 17.05 -41.40
N GLU A 158 25.30 18.05 -40.76
CA GLU A 158 26.06 19.12 -41.42
C GLU A 158 27.56 18.76 -41.50
#